data_AF-A0A2W6C7H6-F1
#
_entry.id   AF-A0A2W6C7H6-F1
#
_cell.length_a   1.000
_cell.length_b   1.000
_cell.length_c   1.000
_cell.angle_alpha   90.00
_cell.angle_beta   90.00
_cell.angle_gamma   90.00
#
_symmetry.space_group_name_H-M   'P 1'
#
loop_
_entity.id
_entity.type
_entity.pdbx_description
1 polymer ?
#
loop_
_entity_poly.entity_id
_entity_poly.type
_entity_poly.pdbx_seq_one_letter_code
_entity_poly.pdbx_strand_id
1 'polypeptide(L)'
;MSAPVQPYGYPQSPYPGYVLVAARGPKNRVGVLGPILAIAGALIALAGTVLHWYSAGGAHVDLHDLAKGTDVTGAKALPRVYFGWLLWLLLGLTIVAALLANVPWSMSAVLRVLSPVFGALGVVLLLVSLGQLHESGSIFDNAAVGLWAVLLGFVLTGIGGVFGPRRR
;
A
#
# COMPACT_ATOMS: atom_id res chain seq x y z
N MET A 1 14.03 49.79 -37.16
CA MET A 1 12.79 49.39 -36.45
C MET A 1 12.47 47.96 -36.86
N SER A 2 12.75 47.00 -35.99
CA SER A 2 12.52 45.56 -36.24
C SER A 2 11.09 45.20 -35.86
N ALA A 3 10.36 44.56 -36.78
CA ALA A 3 9.00 44.12 -36.54
C ALA A 3 8.96 42.96 -35.52
N PRO A 4 7.93 42.89 -34.66
CA PRO A 4 7.78 41.79 -33.71
C PRO A 4 7.53 40.48 -34.45
N VAL A 5 8.32 39.46 -34.11
CA VAL A 5 8.15 38.08 -34.59
C VAL A 5 6.84 37.54 -34.02
N GLN A 6 5.84 37.36 -34.89
CA GLN A 6 4.57 36.72 -34.54
C GLN A 6 4.81 35.22 -34.29
N PRO A 7 4.36 34.66 -33.15
CA PRO A 7 4.48 33.24 -32.86
C PRO A 7 3.77 32.41 -33.93
N TYR A 8 4.43 31.33 -34.37
CA TYR A 8 3.95 30.39 -35.39
C TYR A 8 2.47 30.03 -35.19
N GLY A 9 1.68 30.28 -36.24
CA GLY A 9 0.22 30.25 -36.22
C GLY A 9 -0.39 28.89 -35.86
N TYR A 10 -1.47 28.94 -35.10
CA TYR A 10 -2.37 27.81 -34.91
C TYR A 10 -2.98 27.39 -36.25
N PRO A 11 -3.18 26.09 -36.51
CA PRO A 11 -3.91 25.64 -37.69
C PRO A 11 -5.29 26.29 -37.70
N GLN A 12 -5.65 26.97 -38.79
CA GLN A 12 -6.96 27.58 -38.92
C GLN A 12 -8.03 26.48 -38.96
N SER A 13 -9.03 26.59 -38.08
CA SER A 13 -10.20 25.72 -38.13
C SER A 13 -10.93 25.93 -39.46
N PRO A 14 -11.25 24.87 -40.22
CA PRO A 14 -12.04 24.97 -41.45
C PRO A 14 -13.50 25.38 -41.19
N TYR A 15 -13.93 25.49 -39.92
CA TYR A 15 -15.28 25.90 -39.55
C TYR A 15 -15.30 27.36 -39.06
N PRO A 16 -15.92 28.28 -39.83
CA PRO A 16 -16.04 29.68 -39.43
C PRO A 16 -16.93 29.78 -38.18
N GLY A 17 -16.40 30.41 -37.13
CA GLY A 17 -17.09 30.60 -35.84
C GLY A 17 -16.57 29.74 -34.67
N TYR A 18 -15.69 28.77 -34.93
CA TYR A 18 -15.09 27.96 -33.87
C TYR A 18 -13.70 28.48 -33.52
N VAL A 19 -13.56 29.06 -32.32
CA VAL A 19 -12.24 29.28 -31.71
C VAL A 19 -11.72 27.92 -31.27
N LEU A 20 -10.64 27.43 -31.88
CA LEU A 20 -9.88 26.30 -31.35
C LEU A 20 -9.27 26.75 -30.02
N VAL A 21 -10.01 26.54 -28.92
CA VAL A 21 -9.42 26.60 -27.59
C VAL A 21 -8.35 25.53 -27.58
N ALA A 22 -7.07 25.93 -27.51
CA ALA A 22 -5.97 24.98 -27.40
C ALA A 22 -6.31 24.00 -26.28
N ALA A 23 -6.41 22.71 -26.61
CA ALA A 23 -6.68 21.67 -25.63
C ALA A 23 -5.67 21.87 -24.49
N ARG A 24 -6.17 22.26 -23.31
CA ARG A 24 -5.34 22.53 -22.15
C ARG A 24 -4.56 21.25 -21.90
N GLY A 25 -3.26 21.25 -22.20
CA GLY A 25 -2.43 20.06 -22.08
C GLY A 25 -2.65 19.44 -20.70
N PRO A 26 -2.77 18.10 -20.60
CA PRO A 26 -3.12 17.46 -19.36
C PRO A 26 -2.21 17.94 -18.26
N LYS A 27 -2.80 18.61 -17.26
CA LYS A 27 -2.04 19.16 -16.13
C LYS A 27 -1.58 17.97 -15.31
N ASN A 28 -0.37 17.49 -15.57
CA ASN A 28 0.31 16.43 -14.81
C ASN A 28 0.55 16.92 -13.37
N ARG A 29 -0.49 16.93 -12.54
CA ARG A 29 -0.34 17.14 -11.11
C ARG A 29 0.10 15.81 -10.50
N VAL A 30 1.31 15.79 -9.97
CA VAL A 30 1.76 14.71 -9.10
C VAL A 30 0.82 14.69 -7.88
N GLY A 31 0.11 13.58 -7.69
CA GLY A 31 -0.78 13.39 -6.55
C GLY A 31 0.06 13.15 -5.31
N VAL A 32 0.09 14.12 -4.39
CA VAL A 32 0.88 14.01 -3.14
C VAL A 32 0.18 13.11 -2.11
N LEU A 33 -1.14 12.92 -2.23
CA LEU A 33 -1.94 12.14 -1.29
C LEU A 33 -1.56 10.66 -1.26
N GLY A 34 -1.31 10.04 -2.43
CA GLY A 34 -0.95 8.63 -2.54
C GLY A 34 0.32 8.26 -1.79
N PRO A 35 1.45 8.96 -2.03
CA PRO A 35 2.69 8.73 -1.29
C PRO A 35 2.56 8.99 0.21
N ILE A 36 1.83 10.04 0.63
CA ILE A 36 1.61 10.31 2.06
C ILE A 36 0.88 9.14 2.72
N LEU A 37 -0.21 8.65 2.13
CA LEU A 37 -0.96 7.50 2.65
C LEU A 37 -0.10 6.23 2.66
N ALA A 38 0.68 5.99 1.60
CA ALA A 38 1.57 4.84 1.51
C ALA A 38 2.63 4.84 2.63
N ILE A 39 3.30 5.97 2.84
CA ILE A 39 4.35 6.11 3.86
C ILE A 39 3.73 6.04 5.26
N ALA A 40 2.63 6.73 5.51
CA ALA A 40 1.95 6.70 6.81
C ALA A 40 1.49 5.27 7.15
N GLY A 41 0.85 4.57 6.20
CA GLY A 41 0.46 3.18 6.37
C GLY A 41 1.65 2.26 6.65
N ALA A 42 2.75 2.45 5.93
CA ALA A 42 3.97 1.66 6.11
C ALA A 42 4.55 1.85 7.51
N LEU A 43 4.64 3.09 7.98
CA LEU A 43 5.11 3.41 9.32
C LEU A 43 4.20 2.85 10.40
N ILE A 44 2.87 2.90 10.20
CA ILE A 44 1.90 2.29 11.12
C ILE A 44 2.06 0.76 11.15
N ALA A 45 2.25 0.11 10.00
CA ALA A 45 2.52 -1.32 9.94
C ALA A 45 3.81 -1.69 10.67
N LEU A 46 4.90 -0.95 10.43
CA LEU A 46 6.19 -1.15 11.08
C LEU A 46 6.15 -0.87 12.59
N ALA A 47 5.38 0.13 13.04
CA ALA A 47 5.16 0.34 14.46
C ALA A 47 4.39 -0.86 15.06
N GLY A 48 3.39 -1.36 14.35
CA GLY A 48 2.62 -2.53 14.74
C GLY A 48 3.45 -3.79 14.92
N THR A 49 4.53 -4.00 14.15
CA THR A 49 5.39 -5.19 14.31
C THR A 49 6.23 -5.17 15.59
N VAL A 50 6.46 -4.01 16.20
CA VAL A 50 7.23 -3.85 17.45
C VAL A 50 6.32 -3.78 18.68
N LEU A 51 5.06 -3.38 18.50
CA LEU A 51 4.08 -3.32 19.57
C LEU A 51 3.62 -4.72 20.00
N HIS A 52 2.97 -4.80 21.16
CA HIS A 52 2.32 -6.04 21.61
C HIS A 52 1.09 -6.34 20.74
N TRP A 53 0.99 -7.59 20.29
CA TRP A 53 -0.10 -8.08 19.45
C TRP A 53 -1.20 -8.72 20.26
N TYR A 54 -0.83 -9.37 21.36
CA TYR A 54 -1.77 -9.97 22.28
C TYR A 54 -1.43 -9.64 23.73
N SER A 55 -2.47 -9.52 24.55
CA SER A 55 -2.33 -9.49 26.00
C SER A 55 -3.31 -10.48 26.63
N ALA A 56 -2.77 -11.51 27.27
CA ALA A 56 -3.57 -12.53 27.94
C ALA A 56 -2.99 -12.78 29.34
N GLY A 57 -3.80 -12.62 30.38
CA GLY A 57 -3.38 -12.89 31.77
C GLY A 57 -2.18 -12.07 32.26
N GLY A 58 -1.95 -10.88 31.70
CA GLY A 58 -0.80 -10.02 32.03
C GLY A 58 0.49 -10.35 31.27
N ALA A 59 0.51 -11.43 30.47
CA ALA A 59 1.59 -11.68 29.52
C ALA A 59 1.34 -10.89 28.22
N HIS A 60 2.43 -10.41 27.63
CA HIS A 60 2.42 -9.72 26.35
C HIS A 60 3.12 -10.59 25.31
N VAL A 61 2.48 -10.75 24.15
CA VAL A 61 3.06 -11.47 23.02
C VAL A 61 3.28 -10.49 21.89
N ASP A 62 4.52 -10.42 21.40
CA ASP A 62 4.90 -9.63 20.24
C ASP A 62 5.10 -10.52 18.99
N LEU A 63 5.48 -9.89 17.88
CA LEU A 63 5.75 -10.60 16.62
C LEU A 63 6.90 -11.61 16.74
N HIS A 64 7.92 -11.29 17.53
CA HIS A 64 9.11 -12.13 17.68
C HIS A 64 8.80 -13.41 18.45
N ASP A 65 7.98 -13.30 19.48
CA ASP A 65 7.47 -14.44 20.25
C ASP A 65 6.60 -15.35 19.38
N LEU A 66 5.78 -14.78 18.48
CA LEU A 66 5.01 -15.56 17.49
C LEU A 66 5.94 -16.31 16.53
N ALA A 67 6.98 -15.64 16.01
CA ALA A 67 7.95 -16.28 15.11
C ALA A 67 8.68 -17.43 15.82
N LYS A 68 9.17 -17.23 17.04
CA LYS A 68 9.80 -18.28 17.84
C LYS A 68 8.87 -19.43 18.16
N GLY A 69 7.61 -19.13 18.50
CA GLY A 69 6.59 -20.15 18.80
C GLY A 69 6.34 -21.08 17.61
N THR A 70 6.51 -20.58 16.38
CA THR A 70 6.36 -21.37 15.15
C THR A 70 7.59 -22.21 14.78
N ASP A 71 8.73 -22.03 15.44
CA ASP A 71 9.93 -22.85 15.22
C ASP A 71 9.98 -24.10 16.10
N VAL A 72 9.09 -24.23 17.08
CA VAL A 72 8.96 -25.43 17.90
C VAL A 72 8.34 -26.56 17.07
N THR A 73 8.91 -27.77 17.17
CA THR A 73 8.50 -28.97 16.41
C THR A 73 6.99 -29.22 16.48
N GLY A 74 6.32 -29.21 15.32
CA GLY A 74 4.87 -29.46 15.19
C GLY A 74 4.05 -28.28 14.69
N ALA A 75 4.63 -27.07 14.59
CA ALA A 75 3.94 -25.91 14.06
C ALA A 75 3.59 -26.06 12.56
N LYS A 76 2.42 -25.53 12.18
CA LYS A 76 1.97 -25.48 10.77
C LYS A 76 2.95 -24.66 9.94
N ALA A 77 3.24 -25.11 8.72
CA ALA A 77 4.25 -24.49 7.86
C ALA A 77 3.93 -23.02 7.50
N LEU A 78 2.65 -22.67 7.38
CA LEU A 78 2.24 -21.34 6.96
C LEU A 78 2.59 -20.24 7.99
N PRO A 79 2.19 -20.33 9.28
CA PRO A 79 2.60 -19.37 10.31
C PRO A 79 4.11 -19.14 10.36
N ARG A 80 4.89 -20.22 10.28
CA ARG A 80 6.36 -20.17 10.29
C ARG A 80 6.92 -19.34 9.15
N VAL A 81 6.45 -19.61 7.93
CA VAL A 81 6.88 -18.87 6.73
C VAL A 81 6.39 -17.42 6.79
N TYR A 82 5.16 -17.21 7.24
CA TYR A 82 4.51 -15.91 7.32
C TYR A 82 5.26 -14.97 8.27
N PHE A 83 5.43 -15.37 9.54
CA PHE A 83 6.08 -14.54 10.55
C PHE A 83 7.61 -14.46 10.41
N GLY A 84 8.22 -15.39 9.66
CA GLY A 84 9.65 -15.35 9.36
C GLY A 84 10.04 -14.28 8.33
N TRP A 85 9.64 -14.46 7.06
CA TRP A 85 10.10 -13.60 5.97
C TRP A 85 8.98 -13.08 5.08
N LEU A 86 7.88 -13.82 4.95
CA LEU A 86 6.83 -13.50 3.98
C LEU A 86 6.04 -12.23 4.38
N LEU A 87 5.86 -11.97 5.68
CA LEU A 87 5.32 -10.70 6.18
C LEU A 87 6.13 -9.51 5.66
N TRP A 88 7.46 -9.56 5.83
CA TRP A 88 8.37 -8.49 5.42
C TRP A 88 8.41 -8.32 3.91
N LEU A 89 8.39 -9.44 3.17
CA LEU A 89 8.32 -9.43 1.71
C LEU A 89 7.03 -8.76 1.22
N LEU A 90 5.88 -9.15 1.75
CA LEU A 90 4.59 -8.58 1.37
C LEU A 90 4.50 -7.10 1.73
N LEU A 91 5.00 -6.70 2.91
CA LEU A 91 5.07 -5.30 3.30
C LEU A 91 5.95 -4.51 2.32
N GLY A 92 7.16 -5.00 2.04
CA GLY A 92 8.08 -4.37 1.08
C GLY A 92 7.48 -4.24 -0.32
N LEU A 93 6.87 -5.31 -0.85
CA LEU A 93 6.18 -5.30 -2.14
C LEU A 93 5.02 -4.32 -2.17
N THR A 94 4.22 -4.26 -1.09
CA THR A 94 3.09 -3.32 -0.99
C THR A 94 3.58 -1.88 -1.01
N ILE A 95 4.64 -1.55 -0.27
CA ILE A 95 5.27 -0.22 -0.22
C ILE A 95 5.83 0.17 -1.57
N VAL A 96 6.67 -0.70 -2.17
CA VAL A 96 7.30 -0.44 -3.47
C VAL A 96 6.23 -0.25 -4.55
N ALA A 97 5.22 -1.13 -4.59
CA ALA A 97 4.11 -0.99 -5.53
C ALA A 97 3.34 0.31 -5.32
N ALA A 98 3.04 0.68 -4.06
CA ALA A 98 2.32 1.91 -3.75
C ALA A 98 3.11 3.16 -4.18
N LEU A 99 4.40 3.22 -3.89
CA LEU A 99 5.25 4.36 -4.26
C LEU A 99 5.45 4.44 -5.78
N LEU A 100 5.75 3.33 -6.43
CA LEU A 100 5.93 3.30 -7.89
C LEU A 100 4.64 3.55 -8.67
N ALA A 101 3.47 3.22 -8.11
CA ALA A 101 2.17 3.56 -8.69
C ALA A 101 1.91 5.07 -8.83
N ASN A 102 2.66 5.88 -8.04
CA ASN A 102 2.60 7.34 -8.07
C ASN A 102 3.60 7.97 -9.08
N VAL A 103 4.52 7.18 -9.64
CA VAL A 103 5.47 7.63 -10.68
C VAL A 103 4.77 7.62 -12.04
N PRO A 104 4.93 8.65 -12.88
CA PRO A 104 4.29 8.73 -14.20
C PRO A 104 4.98 7.80 -15.23
N TRP A 105 4.87 6.49 -15.05
CA TRP A 105 5.39 5.45 -15.94
C TRP A 105 4.26 4.57 -16.51
N SER A 106 4.50 3.86 -17.62
CA SER A 106 3.51 3.00 -18.31
C SER A 106 3.01 1.85 -17.42
N MET A 107 3.85 1.36 -16.51
CA MET A 107 3.49 0.28 -15.58
C MET A 107 2.68 0.76 -14.35
N SER A 108 2.49 2.08 -14.18
CA SER A 108 1.78 2.64 -13.02
C SER A 108 0.35 2.13 -12.90
N ALA A 109 -0.35 1.88 -14.02
CA ALA A 109 -1.70 1.33 -14.00
C ALA A 109 -1.77 -0.07 -13.38
N VAL A 110 -0.78 -0.92 -13.68
CA VAL A 110 -0.70 -2.28 -13.11
C VAL A 110 -0.37 -2.21 -11.63
N LEU A 111 0.60 -1.36 -11.25
CA LEU A 111 1.01 -1.21 -9.85
C LEU A 111 -0.10 -0.65 -8.94
N ARG A 112 -1.02 0.16 -9.48
CA ARG A 112 -2.23 0.63 -8.78
C ARG A 112 -3.17 -0.49 -8.37
N VAL A 113 -3.21 -1.57 -9.15
CA VAL A 113 -4.03 -2.75 -8.85
C VAL A 113 -3.23 -3.71 -7.97
N LEU A 114 -1.95 -3.90 -8.25
CA LEU A 114 -1.11 -4.81 -7.46
C LEU A 114 -0.90 -4.34 -6.03
N SER A 115 -0.76 -3.03 -5.78
CA SER A 115 -0.56 -2.48 -4.45
C SER A 115 -1.67 -2.86 -3.45
N PRO A 116 -2.97 -2.61 -3.71
CA PRO A 116 -4.03 -3.05 -2.81
C PRO A 116 -4.18 -4.57 -2.76
N VAL A 117 -3.84 -5.28 -3.85
CA VAL A 117 -3.84 -6.77 -3.84
C VAL A 117 -2.79 -7.31 -2.88
N PHE A 118 -1.55 -6.79 -2.90
CA PHE A 118 -0.53 -7.18 -1.94
C PHE A 118 -0.88 -6.79 -0.50
N GLY A 119 -1.47 -5.62 -0.30
CA GLY A 119 -1.99 -5.20 1.00
C GLY A 119 -3.05 -6.15 1.54
N ALA A 120 -4.04 -6.51 0.70
CA ALA A 120 -5.10 -7.44 1.05
C ALA A 120 -4.55 -8.86 1.31
N LEU A 121 -3.62 -9.35 0.48
CA LEU A 121 -2.97 -10.64 0.69
C LEU A 121 -2.18 -10.66 2.00
N GLY A 122 -1.48 -9.57 2.33
CA GLY A 122 -0.79 -9.39 3.61
C GLY A 122 -1.76 -9.58 4.78
N VAL A 123 -2.90 -8.90 4.76
CA VAL A 123 -3.96 -9.00 5.78
C VAL A 123 -4.59 -10.39 5.85
N VAL A 124 -4.95 -10.99 4.71
CA VAL A 124 -5.59 -12.31 4.68
C VAL A 124 -4.64 -13.37 5.23
N LEU A 125 -3.39 -13.37 4.77
CA LEU A 125 -2.38 -14.33 5.24
C LEU A 125 -2.04 -14.12 6.72
N LEU A 126 -2.06 -12.88 7.21
CA LEU A 126 -1.93 -12.56 8.63
C LEU A 126 -3.01 -13.27 9.45
N LEU A 127 -4.27 -13.03 9.09
CA LEU A 127 -5.43 -13.57 9.81
C LEU A 127 -5.50 -15.10 9.72
N VAL A 128 -5.21 -15.67 8.55
CA VAL A 128 -5.15 -17.14 8.38
C VAL A 128 -4.02 -17.74 9.22
N SER A 129 -2.84 -17.12 9.25
CA SER A 129 -1.72 -17.60 10.06
C SER A 129 -2.03 -17.53 11.56
N LEU A 130 -2.66 -16.45 12.02
CA LEU A 130 -3.09 -16.31 13.42
C LEU A 130 -4.20 -17.30 13.78
N GLY A 131 -5.17 -17.52 12.88
CA GLY A 131 -6.22 -18.52 13.07
C GLY A 131 -5.70 -19.95 13.10
N GLN A 132 -4.57 -20.21 12.44
CA GLN A 132 -3.90 -21.51 12.52
C GLN A 132 -3.16 -21.74 13.84
N LEU A 133 -2.78 -20.66 14.54
CA LEU A 133 -2.14 -20.68 15.86
C LEU A 133 -3.13 -20.69 17.02
N HIS A 134 -4.34 -20.15 16.83
CA HIS A 134 -5.40 -20.21 17.84
C HIS A 134 -6.15 -21.54 17.75
N GLU A 135 -5.98 -22.41 18.75
CA GLU A 135 -6.69 -23.69 18.83
C GLU A 135 -8.11 -23.56 19.42
N SER A 136 -8.39 -22.50 20.18
CA SER A 136 -9.71 -22.20 20.73
C SER A 136 -9.90 -20.68 20.91
N GLY A 137 -11.09 -20.18 20.57
CA GLY A 137 -11.45 -18.76 20.69
C GLY A 137 -11.31 -17.94 19.39
N SER A 138 -11.71 -16.67 19.46
CA SER A 138 -11.55 -15.73 18.35
C SER A 138 -10.16 -15.11 18.36
N ILE A 139 -9.58 -14.92 17.17
CA ILE A 139 -8.29 -14.25 16.96
C ILE A 139 -8.29 -12.82 17.53
N PHE A 140 -9.47 -12.25 17.80
CA PHE A 140 -9.64 -10.89 18.26
C PHE A 140 -9.87 -10.75 19.78
N ASP A 141 -10.08 -11.84 20.52
CA ASP A 141 -10.49 -11.76 21.93
C ASP A 141 -9.41 -11.13 22.84
N ASN A 142 -8.14 -11.28 22.46
CA ASN A 142 -7.00 -10.71 23.18
C ASN A 142 -6.16 -9.77 22.31
N ALA A 143 -6.72 -9.29 21.19
CA ALA A 143 -6.00 -8.47 20.24
C ALA A 143 -5.62 -7.11 20.85
N ALA A 144 -4.33 -6.84 20.88
CA ALA A 144 -3.77 -5.56 21.32
C ALA A 144 -3.52 -4.62 20.13
N VAL A 145 -3.02 -3.42 20.44
CA VAL A 145 -2.84 -2.32 19.47
C VAL A 145 -1.92 -2.71 18.31
N GLY A 146 -0.91 -3.58 18.55
CA GLY A 146 0.02 -4.02 17.51
C GLY A 146 -0.66 -4.72 16.33
N LEU A 147 -1.62 -5.62 16.60
CA LEU A 147 -2.35 -6.33 15.55
C LEU A 147 -3.15 -5.35 14.68
N TRP A 148 -3.87 -4.42 15.31
CA TRP A 148 -4.66 -3.41 14.61
C TRP A 148 -3.79 -2.46 13.79
N ALA A 149 -2.63 -2.07 14.33
CA ALA A 149 -1.67 -1.24 13.62
C ALA A 149 -1.13 -1.94 12.36
N VAL A 150 -0.79 -3.24 12.42
CA VAL A 150 -0.37 -3.98 11.22
C VAL A 150 -1.50 -4.09 10.19
N LEU A 151 -2.71 -4.44 10.62
CA LEU A 151 -3.87 -4.54 9.74
C LEU A 151 -4.16 -3.21 9.02
N LEU A 152 -4.28 -2.12 9.78
CA LEU A 152 -4.51 -0.78 9.23
C LEU A 152 -3.35 -0.33 8.36
N GLY A 153 -2.12 -0.61 8.76
CA GLY A 153 -0.92 -0.23 8.03
C GLY A 153 -0.87 -0.87 6.64
N PHE A 154 -1.14 -2.18 6.51
CA PHE A 154 -1.22 -2.85 5.21
C PHE A 154 -2.33 -2.27 4.33
N VAL A 155 -3.52 -2.04 4.89
CA VAL A 155 -4.67 -1.48 4.16
C VAL A 155 -4.37 -0.07 3.66
N LEU A 156 -3.88 0.82 4.54
CA LEU A 156 -3.52 2.19 4.18
C LEU A 156 -2.40 2.23 3.13
N THR A 157 -1.39 1.39 3.28
CA THR A 157 -0.28 1.30 2.31
C THR A 157 -0.79 0.88 0.94
N GLY A 158 -1.61 -0.19 0.89
CA GLY A 158 -2.19 -0.69 -0.35
C GLY A 158 -3.12 0.32 -1.03
N ILE A 159 -3.95 1.02 -0.25
CA ILE A 159 -4.85 2.07 -0.76
C ILE A 159 -4.05 3.28 -1.27
N GLY A 160 -2.92 3.62 -0.66
CA GLY A 160 -2.04 4.70 -1.11
C GLY A 160 -1.57 4.54 -2.57
N GLY A 161 -1.44 3.30 -3.04
CA GLY A 161 -1.14 2.99 -4.43
C GLY A 161 -2.25 3.38 -5.41
N VAL A 162 -3.52 3.40 -5.00
CA VAL A 162 -4.67 3.68 -5.87
C VAL A 162 -4.75 5.15 -6.30
N PHE A 163 -4.26 6.07 -5.47
CA PHE A 163 -4.43 7.52 -5.64
C PHE A 163 -3.41 8.21 -6.58
N GLY A 164 -2.83 7.48 -7.53
CA GLY A 164 -1.83 8.02 -8.46
C GLY A 164 -2.39 8.95 -9.57
N PRO A 165 -1.54 9.80 -10.19
CA PRO A 165 -1.95 10.69 -11.27
C PRO A 165 -2.62 9.94 -12.43
N ARG A 166 -3.88 10.21 -12.72
CA ARG A 166 -4.51 9.70 -13.96
C ARG A 166 -4.09 10.61 -15.11
N ARG A 167 -3.34 10.06 -16.08
CA ARG A 167 -3.17 10.70 -17.38
C ARG A 167 -4.57 10.72 -18.02
N ARG A 168 -5.24 11.87 -17.99
CA ARG A 168 -6.43 12.13 -18.78
C ARG A 168 -6.02 12.69 -20.13
#